data_AF-A0A0C2VAX5-F1
#
_entry.id   AF-A0A0C2VAX5-F1
#
_cell.length_a   1.000
_cell.length_b   1.000
_cell.length_c   1.000
_cell.angle_alpha   90.00
_cell.angle_beta   90.00
_cell.angle_gamma   90.00
#
_symmetry.space_group_name_H-M   'P 1'
#
loop_
_entity.id
_entity.type
_entity.pdbx_description
1 polymer ?
#
loop_
_entity_poly.entity_id
_entity_poly.type
_entity_poly.pdbx_seq_one_letter_code
_entity_poly.pdbx_strand_id
1 'polypeptide(L)' 'MDKLPLHLLMEALSEAKRLNLSDDFIKLIQEAIEKRSMTLTL' A
#
# COMPACT_ATOMS: atom_id res chain seq x y z
N MET A 1 4.43 0.96 8.00
CA MET A 1 3.10 0.59 7.47
C MET A 1 2.56 -0.72 8.04
N ASP A 2 3.37 -1.50 8.78
CA ASP A 2 3.03 -2.88 9.19
C ASP A 2 1.79 -3.03 10.09
N LYS A 3 1.23 -1.94 10.63
CA LYS A 3 0.00 -1.98 11.46
C LYS A 3 -1.27 -1.52 10.73
N LEU A 4 -1.16 -1.00 9.50
CA LEU A 4 -2.30 -0.45 8.77
C LEU A 4 -3.12 -1.59 8.13
N PRO A 5 -4.44 -1.71 8.32
CA PRO A 5 -5.26 -2.70 7.61
C PRO A 5 -5.10 -2.65 6.07
N LEU A 6 -5.30 -3.77 5.39
CA LEU A 6 -5.12 -3.87 3.93
C LEU A 6 -5.99 -2.86 3.16
N HIS A 7 -7.25 -2.67 3.56
CA HIS A 7 -8.13 -1.70 2.90
C HIS A 7 -7.59 -0.26 3.01
N LEU A 8 -7.04 0.14 4.16
CA LEU A 8 -6.42 1.47 4.31
C LEU A 8 -5.15 1.62 3.47
N LEU A 9 -4.39 0.53 3.24
CA LEU A 9 -3.25 0.58 2.32
C LEU A 9 -3.71 0.78 0.87
N MET A 10 -4.80 0.14 0.47
CA MET A 10 -5.38 0.33 -0.88
C MET A 10 -5.92 1.75 -1.07
N GLU A 11 -6.61 2.31 -0.08
CA GLU A 11 -7.05 3.71 -0.08
C GLU A 11 -5.86 4.67 -0.16
N ALA A 12 -4.82 4.44 0.66
CA ALA A 12 -3.61 5.25 0.63
C ALA A 12 -2.90 5.22 -0.74
N LEU A 13 -2.88 4.07 -1.42
CA LEU A 13 -2.31 3.95 -2.77
C LEU A 13 -3.10 4.78 -3.79
N SER A 14 -4.43 4.73 -3.72
CA SER A 14 -5.32 5.52 -4.59
C SER A 14 -5.08 7.02 -4.41
N GLU A 15 -5.04 7.48 -3.15
CA GLU A 15 -4.80 8.88 -2.83
C GLU A 15 -3.39 9.35 -3.19
N ALA A 16 -2.36 8.53 -2.95
CA ALA A 16 -0.98 8.85 -3.32
C ALA A 16 -0.82 9.06 -4.83
N LYS A 17 -1.46 8.22 -5.65
CA LYS A 17 -1.50 8.38 -7.11
C LYS A 17 -2.27 9.62 -7.54
N ARG A 18 -3.44 9.87 -6.94
CA ARG A 18 -4.28 11.05 -7.23
C ARG A 18 -3.54 12.37 -6.95
N LEU A 19 -2.74 12.40 -5.89
CA LEU A 19 -1.93 13.56 -5.49
C LEU A 19 -0.58 13.65 -6.22
N ASN A 20 -0.27 12.69 -7.10
CA ASN A 20 1.00 12.61 -7.80
C ASN A 20 2.22 12.69 -6.85
N LEU A 21 2.14 11.95 -5.74
CA LEU A 21 3.26 11.83 -4.80
C LEU A 21 4.44 11.10 -5.47
N SER A 22 5.62 11.21 -4.87
CA SER A 22 6.84 10.59 -5.39
C SER A 22 6.66 9.08 -5.62
N ASP A 23 7.22 8.57 -6.71
CA ASP A 23 7.20 7.14 -7.07
C ASP A 23 7.75 6.24 -5.96
N ASP A 24 8.79 6.68 -5.25
CA ASP A 24 9.37 5.95 -4.12
C ASP A 24 8.33 5.72 -3.00
N PHE A 25 7.53 6.75 -2.69
CA PHE A 25 6.46 6.63 -1.69
C PHE A 25 5.34 5.71 -2.16
N ILE A 26 4.95 5.79 -3.43
CA ILE A 26 3.95 4.91 -4.03
C ILE A 26 4.43 3.45 -3.97
N LYS A 27 5.71 3.21 -4.26
CA LYS A 27 6.33 1.89 -4.22
C LYS A 27 6.30 1.29 -2.81
N LEU A 28 6.59 2.09 -1.78
CA LEU A 28 6.50 1.64 -0.38
C LEU A 28 5.08 1.15 0.00
N ILE A 29 4.04 1.80 -0.51
CA ILE A 29 2.65 1.35 -0.28
C ILE A 29 2.37 0.04 -1.02
N GLN A 30 2.84 -0.08 -2.27
CA GLN A 30 2.66 -1.30 -3.08
C GLN A 30 3.34 -2.52 -2.45
N GLU A 31 4.57 -2.37 -1.97
CA GLU A 31 5.31 -3.44 -1.28
C GLU A 31 4.59 -3.87 0.01
N ALA A 32 4.00 -2.92 0.75
CA ALA A 32 3.22 -3.22 1.94
C ALA A 32 1.91 -3.99 1.63
N ILE A 33 1.25 -3.67 0.50
CA ILE A 33 0.05 -4.39 0.02
C ILE A 33 0.41 -5.82 -0.39
N GLU A 34 1.49 -6.00 -1.15
CA GLU A 34 1.93 -7.30 -1.64
C GLU A 34 2.28 -8.25 -0.49
N LYS A 35 3.14 -7.79 0.43
CA LYS A 35 3.52 -8.55 1.64
C LYS A 35 2.31 -9.03 2.43
N ARG A 36 1.30 -8.18 2.58
CA ARG A 36 0.10 -8.49 3.37
C ARG A 36 -0.87 -9.40 2.62
N SER A 37 -0.99 -9.23 1.30
CA SER A 37 -1.80 -10.13 0.46
C SER A 37 -1.26 -11.55 0.49
N MET A 38 0.07 -11.73 0.45
CA MET A 38 0.71 -13.05 0.58
C MET A 38 0.49 -13.72 1.95
N THR A 39 0.36 -12.92 3.01
CA THR A 39 0.13 -13.44 4.37
C THR A 39 -1.31 -13.96 4.56
N LEU A 40 -2.27 -13.48 3.75
CA LEU A 40 -3.67 -13.93 3.81
C LEU A 40 -3.91 -15.23 3.02
N THR A 41 -2.97 -15.64 2.17
CA THR A 41 -3.05 -16.86 1.34
C THR A 41 -2.40 -18.09 1.99
N LEU A 42 -1.78 -17.93 3.17
CA LEU A 42 -1.12 -18.98 3.98
C LEU A 42 -1.98 -19.30 5.21
#